data_AF-A0A7C5GGA0-F1
#
_entry.id   AF-A0A7C5GGA0-F1
#
_cell.length_a   1.000
_cell.length_b   1.000
_cell.length_c   1.000
_cell.angle_alpha   90.00
_cell.angle_beta   90.00
_cell.angle_gamma   90.00
#
_symmetry.space_group_name_H-M   'P 1'
#
loop_
_entity.id
_entity.type
_entity.pdbx_description
1 polymer ?
#
loop_
_entity_poly.entity_id
_entity_poly.type
_entity_poly.pdbx_seq_one_letter_code
_entity_poly.pdbx_strand_id
1 'polypeptide(L)'
;MTERRRGLLIILSSPSGAGKSTLARRLRTWDADITFSVSATTRAPRPGEVDGADYHFVSEEAFKADVAAGAMLEHAHVFGNFYGSPLAP
;
A
#
# COMPACT_ATOMS: atom_id res chain seq x y z
N MET A 1 -23.80 4.04 24.19
CA MET A 1 -22.76 3.46 23.32
C MET A 1 -22.03 4.60 22.66
N THR A 2 -20.75 4.81 22.97
CA THR A 2 -19.90 5.74 22.21
C THR A 2 -19.66 5.11 20.84
N GLU A 3 -20.25 5.67 19.78
CA GLU A 3 -19.95 5.25 18.42
C GLU A 3 -18.45 5.46 18.16
N ARG A 4 -17.74 4.38 17.82
CA ARG A 4 -16.38 4.50 17.31
C ARG A 4 -16.46 5.19 15.95
N ARG A 5 -15.92 6.41 15.86
CA ARG A 5 -15.74 7.07 14.58
C ARG A 5 -14.86 6.19 13.70
N ARG A 6 -15.31 5.92 12.47
CA ARG A 6 -14.49 5.27 11.45
C ARG A 6 -13.37 6.23 11.05
N GLY A 7 -12.16 5.70 10.86
CA GLY A 7 -11.03 6.46 10.32
C GLY A 7 -11.29 6.94 8.89
N LEU A 8 -10.48 7.88 8.43
CA LEU A 8 -10.55 8.41 7.07
C LEU A 8 -9.61 7.64 6.14
N LEU A 9 -10.13 7.14 5.01
CA LEU A 9 -9.29 6.64 3.91
C LEU A 9 -8.90 7.83 3.02
N ILE A 10 -7.60 8.10 2.90
CA ILE A 10 -7.07 9.17 2.07
C ILE A 10 -6.41 8.55 0.84
N ILE A 11 -6.96 8.81 -0.34
CA ILE A 11 -6.38 8.37 -1.62
C ILE A 11 -5.64 9.55 -2.25
N LEU A 12 -4.32 9.42 -2.37
CA LEU A 12 -3.49 10.38 -3.11
C LEU A 12 -3.23 9.84 -4.52
N SER A 13 -3.71 10.54 -5.54
CA SER A 13 -3.50 10.18 -6.94
C SER A 13 -2.87 11.32 -7.73
N SER A 14 -1.95 10.99 -8.63
CA SER A 14 -1.30 11.92 -9.55
C SER A 14 -0.55 11.15 -10.65
N PRO A 15 -0.22 11.77 -11.79
CA PRO A 15 0.74 11.19 -12.75
C PRO A 15 2.10 10.88 -12.09
N SER A 16 2.88 10.01 -12.75
CA SER A 16 4.26 9.75 -12.34
C SER A 16 5.09 11.04 -12.32
N GLY A 17 5.93 11.23 -11.31
CA GLY A 17 6.78 12.42 -11.15
C GLY A 17 6.11 13.64 -10.52
N ALA A 18 4.79 13.65 -10.29
CA ALA A 18 4.06 14.81 -9.74
C ALA A 18 4.20 15.01 -8.22
N GLY A 19 5.02 14.21 -7.52
CA GLY A 19 5.37 14.43 -6.12
C GLY A 19 4.50 13.74 -5.05
N LYS A 20 3.63 12.79 -5.43
CA LYS A 20 2.77 12.03 -4.49
C LYS A 20 3.51 11.49 -3.26
N SER A 21 4.67 10.85 -3.46
CA SER A 21 5.44 10.27 -2.35
C SER A 21 6.00 11.33 -1.40
N THR A 22 6.34 12.52 -1.93
CA THR A 22 6.77 13.66 -1.11
C THR A 22 5.62 14.20 -0.26
N LEU A 23 4.42 14.35 -0.84
CA LEU A 23 3.24 14.79 -0.10
C LEU A 23 2.83 13.77 0.98
N ALA A 24 2.80 12.47 0.65
CA ALA A 24 2.49 11.41 1.61
C ALA A 24 3.45 11.39 2.80
N ARG A 25 4.74 11.66 2.57
CA ARG A 25 5.73 11.78 3.65
C ARG A 25 5.46 13.01 4.54
N ARG A 26 5.17 14.16 3.93
CA ARG A 26 4.85 15.40 4.67
C ARG A 26 3.59 15.25 5.53
N LEU A 27 2.55 14.61 5.01
CA LEU A 27 1.31 14.34 5.77
C LEU A 27 1.58 13.52 7.03
N ARG A 28 2.35 12.43 6.92
CA ARG A 28 2.74 11.60 8.07
C ARG A 28 3.67 12.27 9.08
N THR A 29 4.41 13.28 8.63
CA THR A 29 5.25 14.09 9.53
C THR A 29 4.41 15.14 10.26
N TRP A 30 3.38 15.65 9.60
CA TRP A 30 2.49 16.68 10.13
C TRP A 30 1.49 16.12 11.14
N ASP A 31 0.97 14.92 10.91
CA ASP A 31 0.00 14.26 11.77
C ASP A 31 0.41 12.79 12.01
N ALA A 32 0.66 12.46 13.28
CA ALA A 32 1.11 11.14 13.71
C ALA A 32 0.00 10.08 13.65
N ASP A 33 -1.27 10.48 13.57
CA ASP A 33 -2.40 9.55 13.43
C ASP A 33 -2.57 9.07 11.97
N ILE A 34 -1.85 9.67 11.01
CA ILE A 34 -1.85 9.25 9.61
C ILE A 34 -0.87 8.09 9.40
N THR A 35 -1.41 6.92 9.10
CA THR A 35 -0.63 5.74 8.73
C THR A 35 -0.57 5.55 7.21
N PHE A 36 0.58 5.12 6.69
CA PHE A 36 0.70 4.75 5.28
C PHE A 36 0.27 3.29 5.09
N SER A 37 -0.64 3.02 4.16
CA SER A 37 -0.90 1.65 3.71
C SER A 37 0.24 1.22 2.77
N VAL A 38 1.05 0.27 3.22
CA VAL A 38 2.15 -0.29 2.44
C VAL A 38 1.57 -1.31 1.45
N SER A 39 1.75 -1.07 0.15
CA SER A 39 1.27 -1.98 -0.88
C SER A 39 2.06 -3.29 -0.91
N ALA A 40 1.42 -4.38 -1.33
CA ALA A 40 2.10 -5.63 -1.65
C ALA A 40 2.52 -5.70 -3.13
N THR A 41 3.62 -6.39 -3.42
CA THR A 41 4.05 -6.67 -4.79
C THR A 41 4.75 -8.01 -4.92
N THR A 42 4.66 -8.63 -6.10
CA THR A 42 5.39 -9.85 -6.45
C THR A 42 6.74 -9.59 -7.11
N ARG A 43 7.05 -8.32 -7.38
CA ARG A 43 8.35 -7.91 -7.91
C ARG A 43 9.42 -8.16 -6.85
N ALA A 44 10.60 -8.64 -7.26
CA ALA A 44 11.75 -8.70 -6.36
C ALA A 44 12.16 -7.28 -5.88
N PRO A 45 12.57 -7.12 -4.61
CA PRO A 45 13.07 -5.85 -4.09
C PRO A 45 14.32 -5.40 -4.87
N ARG A 46 14.40 -4.09 -5.12
CA ARG A 46 15.60 -3.44 -5.66
C ARG A 46 16.61 -3.21 -4.53
N PRO A 47 17.91 -3.03 -4.86
CA PRO A 47 18.89 -2.65 -3.86
C PRO A 47 18.45 -1.39 -3.08
N GLY A 48 18.37 -1.53 -1.76
CA GLY A 48 17.96 -0.45 -0.85
C GLY A 48 16.47 -0.39 -0.51
N GLU A 49 15.61 -1.18 -1.18
CA GLU A 49 14.20 -1.33 -0.75
C GLU A 49 14.12 -2.24 0.48
N VAL A 50 13.21 -1.91 1.39
CA VAL A 50 12.99 -2.61 2.67
C VAL A 50 11.58 -3.18 2.70
N ASP A 51 11.49 -4.48 3.00
CA ASP A 51 10.21 -5.18 3.17
C ASP A 51 9.41 -4.60 4.34
N GLY A 52 8.11 -4.39 4.12
CA GLY A 52 7.20 -3.77 5.08
C GLY A 52 7.34 -2.24 5.21
N ALA A 53 8.26 -1.60 4.46
CA ALA A 53 8.39 -0.15 4.43
C ALA A 53 8.13 0.42 3.03
N ASP A 54 8.74 -0.15 2.00
CA ASP A 54 8.54 0.26 0.61
C ASP A 54 7.38 -0.52 -0.03
N TYR A 55 7.39 -1.84 0.15
CA TYR A 55 6.35 -2.78 -0.21
C TYR A 55 6.36 -3.98 0.74
N HIS A 56 5.28 -4.74 0.77
CA HIS A 56 5.34 -6.16 1.16
C HIS A 56 5.75 -6.98 -0.07
N PHE A 57 6.96 -7.50 -0.07
CA PHE A 57 7.49 -8.33 -1.15
C PHE A 57 7.06 -9.77 -0.94
N VAL A 58 6.06 -10.21 -1.70
CA VAL A 58 5.42 -11.53 -1.53
C VAL A 58 5.62 -12.41 -2.77
N SER A 59 5.47 -13.72 -2.61
CA SER A 59 5.43 -14.61 -3.77
C SER A 59 4.12 -14.41 -4.56
N GLU A 60 4.14 -14.75 -5.84
CA GLU A 60 2.92 -14.72 -6.68
C GLU A 60 1.82 -15.63 -6.15
N GLU A 61 2.19 -16.78 -5.59
CA GLU A 61 1.26 -17.71 -4.95
C GLU A 61 0.58 -17.08 -3.74
N ALA A 62 1.34 -16.46 -2.84
CA ALA A 62 0.79 -15.78 -1.66
C ALA A 62 -0.11 -14.61 -2.06
N PHE A 63 0.32 -13.78 -3.02
CA PHE A 63 -0.47 -12.66 -3.51
C PHE A 63 -1.83 -13.12 -4.07
N LYS A 64 -1.84 -14.18 -4.87
CA LYS A 64 -3.08 -14.74 -5.45
C LYS A 64 -3.99 -15.35 -4.37
N ALA A 65 -3.41 -15.98 -3.35
CA ALA A 65 -4.18 -16.48 -2.22
C ALA A 65 -4.88 -15.35 -1.46
N ASP A 66 -4.18 -14.23 -1.21
CA ASP A 66 -4.74 -13.05 -0.56
C ASP A 66 -5.88 -12.41 -1.37
N VAL A 67 -5.69 -12.31 -2.70
CA VAL A 67 -6.75 -11.83 -3.61
C VAL A 67 -7.98 -12.75 -3.53
N ALA A 68 -7.78 -14.07 -3.62
CA ALA A 68 -8.87 -15.04 -3.55
C ALA A 68 -9.61 -15.03 -2.20
N ALA A 69 -8.90 -14.69 -1.12
CA ALA A 69 -9.46 -14.55 0.22
C ALA A 69 -10.16 -13.19 0.46
N GLY A 70 -10.15 -12.27 -0.52
CA GLY A 70 -10.70 -10.92 -0.36
C GLY A 70 -9.88 -10.03 0.59
N ALA A 71 -8.58 -10.33 0.75
CA ALA A 71 -7.67 -9.64 1.66
C ALA A 71 -7.01 -8.39 1.05
N MET A 72 -7.42 -7.97 -0.15
CA MET A 72 -6.91 -6.81 -0.88
C MET A 72 -8.05 -5.80 -1.15
N LEU A 73 -7.81 -4.51 -0.91
CA LEU A 73 -8.72 -3.43 -1.29
C LEU A 73 -8.75 -3.19 -2.80
N GLU A 74 -7.58 -3.31 -3.43
CA GLU A 74 -7.38 -3.20 -4.88
C GLU A 74 -6.15 -4.02 -5.28
N HIS A 75 -6.12 -4.47 -6.54
CA HIS A 75 -4.95 -5.12 -7.11
C HIS A 75 -4.90 -4.96 -8.64
N ALA A 76 -3.69 -5.01 -9.20
CA ALA A 76 -3.43 -4.94 -10.63
C ALA A 76 -2.21 -5.78 -11.03
N HIS A 77 -2.16 -6.20 -12.31
CA HIS A 77 -0.97 -6.81 -12.92
C HIS A 77 -0.33 -5.80 -13.86
N VAL A 78 0.90 -5.39 -13.55
CA VAL A 78 1.59 -4.30 -14.25
C VAL A 78 3.05 -4.67 -14.47
N PHE A 79 3.52 -4.55 -15.71
CA PHE A 79 4.90 -4.89 -16.10
C PHE A 79 5.34 -6.28 -15.61
N GLY A 80 4.45 -7.27 -15.71
CA GLY A 80 4.73 -8.65 -15.33
C GLY A 80 4.68 -8.95 -13.83
N ASN A 81 4.38 -7.97 -12.97
CA ASN A 81 4.30 -8.17 -11.52
C ASN A 81 2.92 -7.75 -10.99
N PHE A 82 2.47 -8.39 -9.91
CA PHE A 82 1.27 -7.97 -9.21
C PHE A 82 1.58 -6.86 -8.22
N TYR A 83 0.62 -5.97 -8.05
CA TYR A 83 0.62 -4.91 -7.05
C TYR A 83 -0.76 -4.83 -6.44
N GLY A 84 -0.86 -4.52 -5.15
CA GLY A 84 -2.16 -4.30 -4.51
C GLY A 84 -2.04 -3.68 -3.13
N SER A 85 -3.14 -3.17 -2.62
CA SER A 85 -3.24 -2.58 -1.28
C SER A 85 -3.93 -3.57 -0.35
N PRO A 86 -3.24 -4.09 0.68
CA PRO A 86 -3.86 -5.00 1.64
C PRO A 86 -5.05 -4.36 2.36
N LEU A 87 -6.00 -5.20 2.79
CA LEU A 87 -7.19 -4.76 3.54
C LEU A 87 -6.85 -4.19 4.92
N ALA A 88 -5.83 -4.74 5.56
CA ALA A 88 -5.26 -4.19 6.78
C ALA A 88 -4.18 -3.14 6.44
N PRO A 89 -4.10 -2.03 7.21
CA PRO A 89 -3.03 -1.05 7.08
C PRO A 89 -1.69 -1.56 7.59
#